data_AF-A0A946GZH6-F1
#
_entry.id   AF-A0A946GZH6-F1
#
_cell.length_a   1.000
_cell.length_b   1.000
_cell.length_c   1.000
_cell.angle_alpha   90.00
_cell.angle_beta   90.00
_cell.angle_gamma   90.00
#
_symmetry.space_group_name_H-M   'P 1'
#
loop_
_entity.id
_entity.type
_entity.pdbx_description
1 polymer ?
#
loop_
_entity_poly.entity_id
_entity_poly.type
_entity_poly.pdbx_seq_one_letter_code
_entity_poly.pdbx_strand_id
1 'polypeptide(L)'
;MPIKQLISGGQTGVDRAALDVALEFGIRCGGWCPRGRKAEDGPIDRKYPLWETPSARYADRTEWNVRVGDATLILSIGSPTGGTALTKKLADDFGKPCLIVDLDQPAETATVLQWLAEHAVRTINVAGPRESTSPGVFRKSQTYLRRLLADYRTT
;
A
#
# COMPACT_ATOMS: atom_id res chain seq x y z
N MET A 1 6.54 -15.56 9.73
CA MET A 1 7.72 -15.20 8.89
C MET A 1 7.81 -13.69 8.81
N PRO A 2 9.01 -13.08 8.67
CA PRO A 2 9.09 -11.64 8.78
C PRO A 2 8.64 -10.86 7.56
N ILE A 3 7.91 -9.77 7.80
CA ILE A 3 7.63 -8.74 6.80
C ILE A 3 8.98 -8.16 6.38
N LYS A 4 9.36 -8.39 5.13
CA LYS A 4 10.66 -7.95 4.58
C LYS A 4 10.56 -6.59 3.91
N GLN A 5 9.41 -6.27 3.33
CA GLN A 5 9.27 -5.10 2.49
C GLN A 5 7.82 -4.61 2.39
N LEU A 6 7.65 -3.29 2.41
CA LEU A 6 6.40 -2.62 2.03
C LEU A 6 6.61 -1.96 0.66
N ILE A 7 5.76 -2.27 -0.31
CA ILE A 7 5.77 -1.59 -1.61
C ILE A 7 4.52 -0.76 -1.81
N SER A 8 4.65 0.32 -2.57
CA SER A 8 3.52 1.13 -2.99
C SER A 8 3.85 1.95 -4.23
N GLY A 9 2.84 2.59 -4.83
CA GLY A 9 3.01 3.37 -6.05
C GLY A 9 3.37 4.83 -5.86
N GLY A 10 3.49 5.28 -4.62
CA GLY A 10 3.89 6.63 -4.28
C GLY A 10 2.91 7.71 -4.69
N GLN A 11 1.61 7.43 -4.83
CA GLN A 11 0.61 8.50 -4.86
C GLN A 11 0.51 9.17 -3.47
N THR A 12 -0.14 10.34 -3.36
CA THR A 12 -0.57 10.88 -2.06
C THR A 12 -1.54 9.92 -1.36
N GLY A 13 -1.89 10.21 -0.10
CA GLY A 13 -2.78 9.36 0.67
C GLY A 13 -2.10 8.08 1.11
N VAL A 14 -2.74 6.94 0.88
CA VAL A 14 -2.31 5.64 1.41
C VAL A 14 -0.92 5.23 0.96
N ASP A 15 -0.61 5.46 -0.33
CA ASP A 15 0.65 5.03 -0.90
C ASP A 15 1.84 5.71 -0.22
N ARG A 16 1.75 7.03 0.00
CA ARG A 16 2.77 7.81 0.71
C ARG A 16 2.87 7.42 2.19
N ALA A 17 1.72 7.20 2.83
CA ALA A 17 1.67 6.78 4.24
C ALA A 17 2.41 5.44 4.46
N ALA A 18 2.24 4.49 3.54
CA ALA A 18 2.93 3.20 3.60
C ALA A 18 4.45 3.35 3.50
N LEU A 19 4.91 4.17 2.55
CA LEU A 19 6.34 4.41 2.36
C LEU A 19 6.97 5.15 3.55
N ASP A 20 6.28 6.15 4.09
CA ASP A 20 6.75 6.89 5.28
C ASP A 20 6.86 5.99 6.51
N VAL A 21 5.83 5.20 6.79
CA VAL A 21 5.83 4.29 7.95
C VAL A 21 6.88 3.19 7.80
N ALA A 22 7.09 2.67 6.59
CA ALA A 22 8.14 1.69 6.36
C ALA A 22 9.53 2.27 6.67
N LEU A 23 9.81 3.50 6.22
CA LEU A 23 11.07 4.21 6.53
C LEU A 23 11.21 4.46 8.04
N GLU A 24 10.14 4.91 8.71
CA GLU A 24 10.10 5.13 10.16
C GLU A 24 10.44 3.85 10.96
N PHE A 25 9.93 2.71 10.51
CA PHE A 25 10.19 1.40 11.13
C PHE A 25 11.46 0.72 10.62
N GLY A 26 12.26 1.37 9.78
CA GLY A 26 13.47 0.76 9.18
C GLY A 26 13.17 -0.51 8.37
N ILE A 27 11.94 -0.69 7.89
CA ILE A 27 11.56 -1.77 6.99
C ILE A 27 11.85 -1.31 5.57
N ARG A 28 12.39 -2.21 4.74
CA ARG A 28 12.64 -1.89 3.33
C ARG A 28 11.35 -1.39 2.68
N CYS A 29 11.41 -0.26 2.01
CA CYS A 29 10.30 0.23 1.19
C CYS A 29 10.69 0.30 -0.28
N GLY A 30 9.71 0.46 -1.16
CA GLY A 30 9.94 0.62 -2.59
C GLY A 30 8.66 0.46 -3.39
N GLY A 31 8.79 -0.04 -4.62
CA GLY A 31 7.67 -0.26 -5.53
C GLY A 31 7.85 0.47 -6.85
N TRP A 32 6.78 0.46 -7.65
CA TRP A 32 6.73 1.03 -8.98
C TRP A 32 5.87 2.28 -9.01
N CYS A 33 6.38 3.36 -9.57
CA CYS A 33 5.66 4.62 -9.78
C CYS A 33 5.56 4.93 -11.29
N PRO A 34 4.67 5.85 -11.71
CA PRO A 34 4.60 6.21 -13.12
C PRO A 34 5.87 6.90 -13.59
N ARG A 35 6.18 6.79 -14.89
CA ARG A 35 7.24 7.58 -15.54
C ARG A 35 7.13 9.06 -15.19
N GLY A 36 8.28 9.69 -14.93
CA GLY A 36 8.42 11.04 -14.42
C GLY A 36 8.09 11.16 -12.92
N ARG A 37 8.00 10.03 -12.20
CA ARG A 37 7.61 9.98 -10.78
C ARG A 37 6.31 10.73 -10.51
N LYS A 38 5.32 10.59 -11.38
CA LYS A 38 4.10 11.40 -11.34
C LYS A 38 3.21 11.05 -10.12
N ALA A 39 2.85 12.05 -9.33
CA ALA A 39 1.77 12.00 -8.34
C ALA A 39 0.84 13.22 -8.52
N GLU A 40 -0.25 13.32 -7.75
CA GLU A 40 -1.20 14.43 -7.86
C GLU A 40 -0.64 15.77 -7.37
N ASP A 41 0.32 15.73 -6.45
CA ASP A 41 0.97 16.87 -5.81
C ASP A 41 2.31 17.24 -6.46
N GLY A 42 2.62 16.65 -7.61
CA GLY A 42 3.86 16.84 -8.35
C GLY A 42 4.73 15.58 -8.37
N PRO A 43 6.03 15.72 -8.71
CA PRO A 43 6.96 14.60 -8.72
C PRO A 43 7.18 14.01 -7.32
N ILE A 44 7.15 12.68 -7.23
CA ILE A 44 7.40 11.94 -5.99
C ILE A 44 8.82 12.20 -5.49
N ASP A 45 8.95 12.58 -4.23
CA ASP A 45 10.23 12.81 -3.55
C ASP A 45 11.21 11.64 -3.75
N ARG A 46 12.50 11.96 -3.98
CA ARG A 46 13.58 11.00 -4.19
C ARG A 46 13.95 10.21 -2.95
N LYS A 47 13.52 10.64 -1.76
CA LYS A 47 13.68 9.86 -0.51
C LYS A 47 13.01 8.49 -0.59
N TYR A 48 12.00 8.32 -1.46
CA TYR A 48 11.36 7.03 -1.69
C TYR A 48 12.09 6.24 -2.79
N PRO A 49 12.60 5.02 -2.50
CA PRO A 49 13.31 4.16 -3.45
C PRO A 49 12.34 3.46 -4.43
N LEU A 50 11.65 4.26 -5.24
CA LEU A 50 10.69 3.80 -6.25
C LEU A 50 11.34 3.72 -7.63
N TRP A 51 10.96 2.68 -8.37
CA TRP A 51 11.31 2.49 -9.77
C TRP A 51 10.22 3.06 -10.67
N GLU A 52 10.60 3.70 -11.77
CA GLU A 52 9.63 4.19 -12.76
C GLU A 52 9.22 3.04 -13.69
N THR A 53 7.92 2.92 -13.96
CA THR A 53 7.45 2.13 -15.10
C THR A 53 7.78 2.86 -16.41
N PRO A 54 7.77 2.17 -17.57
CA PRO A 54 7.99 2.82 -18.87
C PRO A 54 6.94 3.89 -19.26
N SER A 55 5.82 3.95 -18.54
CA SER A 55 4.63 4.73 -18.87
C SER A 55 4.20 5.63 -17.72
N ALA A 56 3.61 6.78 -18.04
CA ALA A 56 3.09 7.71 -17.04
C ALA A 56 1.66 7.36 -16.55
N ARG A 57 1.10 6.23 -16.99
CA ARG A 57 -0.25 5.79 -16.59
C ARG A 57 -0.23 5.21 -15.18
N TYR A 58 -1.19 5.62 -14.36
CA TYR A 58 -1.34 5.06 -13.02
C TYR A 58 -1.74 3.58 -13.01
N ALA A 59 -2.44 3.10 -14.03
CA ALA A 59 -2.83 1.68 -14.11
C ALA A 59 -1.61 0.76 -14.19
N ASP A 60 -0.61 1.10 -15.00
CA ASP A 60 0.57 0.27 -15.24
C ASP A 60 1.38 0.07 -13.95
N ARG A 61 1.60 1.16 -13.17
CA ARG A 61 2.27 1.04 -11.87
C ARG A 61 1.43 0.26 -10.85
N THR A 62 0.09 0.37 -10.90
CA THR A 62 -0.78 -0.36 -9.97
C THR A 62 -0.68 -1.85 -10.24
N GLU A 63 -0.78 -2.25 -11.52
CA GLU A 63 -0.62 -3.64 -11.94
C GLU A 63 0.73 -4.22 -11.50
N TRP A 64 1.83 -3.49 -11.71
CA TRP A 64 3.17 -3.98 -11.38
C TRP A 64 3.36 -4.16 -9.87
N ASN A 65 2.86 -3.24 -9.05
CA ASN A 65 2.93 -3.39 -7.59
C ASN A 65 2.09 -4.57 -7.09
N VAL A 66 0.89 -4.80 -7.63
CA VAL A 66 0.08 -5.98 -7.28
C VAL A 66 0.80 -7.28 -7.69
N ARG A 67 1.41 -7.32 -8.88
CA ARG A 67 2.09 -8.51 -9.40
C ARG A 67 3.30 -8.91 -8.57
N VAL A 68 4.14 -7.94 -8.17
CA VAL A 68 5.39 -8.22 -7.44
C VAL A 68 5.19 -8.34 -5.92
N GLY A 69 4.08 -7.84 -5.38
CA GLY A 69 3.70 -8.09 -3.98
C GLY A 69 3.28 -9.55 -3.77
N ASP A 70 3.56 -10.08 -2.59
CA ASP A 70 3.04 -11.40 -2.20
C ASP A 70 1.52 -11.31 -1.96
N ALA A 71 1.08 -10.19 -1.39
CA ALA A 71 -0.32 -9.85 -1.16
C ALA A 71 -0.54 -8.33 -1.24
N THR A 72 -1.79 -7.92 -1.40
CA THR A 72 -2.19 -6.51 -1.39
C THR A 72 -3.06 -6.19 -0.16
N LEU A 73 -2.61 -5.24 0.65
CA LEU A 73 -3.39 -4.63 1.71
C LEU A 73 -3.95 -3.30 1.21
N ILE A 74 -5.26 -3.24 0.99
CA ILE A 74 -5.97 -2.02 0.62
C ILE A 74 -6.45 -1.33 1.88
N LEU A 75 -6.04 -0.08 2.08
CA LEU A 75 -6.61 0.80 3.10
C LEU A 75 -7.53 1.80 2.43
N SER A 76 -8.76 1.97 2.91
CA SER A 76 -9.72 2.93 2.38
C SER A 76 -10.59 3.51 3.49
N ILE A 77 -11.32 4.59 3.19
CA ILE A 77 -12.43 5.05 4.03
C ILE A 77 -13.70 4.70 3.27
N GLY A 78 -14.50 3.79 3.81
CA GLY A 78 -15.60 3.16 3.08
C GLY A 78 -15.14 2.31 1.89
N SER A 79 -16.07 2.03 0.98
CA SER A 79 -15.85 1.13 -0.15
C SER A 79 -14.80 1.66 -1.15
N PRO A 80 -13.86 0.82 -1.61
CA PRO A 80 -12.92 1.17 -2.68
C PRO A 80 -13.62 1.67 -3.94
N THR A 81 -13.14 2.79 -4.48
CA THR A 81 -13.59 3.35 -5.76
C THR A 81 -12.41 3.69 -6.67
N GLY A 82 -12.67 3.96 -7.95
CA GLY A 82 -11.67 4.42 -8.91
C GLY A 82 -10.40 3.55 -8.95
N GLY A 83 -9.24 4.18 -8.75
CA GLY A 83 -7.94 3.49 -8.75
C GLY A 83 -7.81 2.39 -7.68
N THR A 84 -8.48 2.55 -6.54
CA THR A 84 -8.46 1.54 -5.47
C THR A 84 -9.27 0.30 -5.85
N ALA A 85 -10.42 0.50 -6.51
CA ALA A 85 -11.22 -0.61 -7.06
C ALA A 85 -10.46 -1.37 -8.16
N LEU A 86 -9.69 -0.65 -8.99
CA LEU A 86 -8.79 -1.27 -9.97
C LEU A 86 -7.74 -2.16 -9.29
N THR A 87 -7.14 -1.72 -8.18
CA THR A 87 -6.19 -2.54 -7.43
C THR A 87 -6.80 -3.86 -6.96
N LYS A 88 -8.03 -3.82 -6.40
CA LYS A 88 -8.74 -5.04 -5.97
C LYS A 88 -8.98 -5.97 -7.15
N LYS A 89 -9.48 -5.43 -8.27
CA LYS A 89 -9.72 -6.20 -9.49
C LYS A 89 -8.44 -6.88 -9.98
N LEU A 90 -7.32 -6.16 -10.04
CA LEU A 90 -6.04 -6.71 -10.48
C LEU A 90 -5.52 -7.80 -9.54
N ALA A 91 -5.74 -7.66 -8.24
CA ALA A 91 -5.37 -8.71 -7.29
C ALA A 91 -6.19 -10.00 -7.53
N ASP A 92 -7.49 -9.85 -7.79
CA ASP A 92 -8.36 -10.99 -8.16
C ASP A 92 -7.94 -11.62 -9.48
N ASP A 93 -7.71 -10.80 -10.52
CA ASP A 93 -7.29 -11.24 -11.85
C ASP A 93 -5.95 -12.01 -11.81
N PHE A 94 -5.05 -11.66 -10.89
CA PHE A 94 -3.77 -12.35 -10.69
C PHE A 94 -3.81 -13.47 -9.65
N GLY A 95 -4.96 -13.75 -9.03
CA GLY A 95 -5.06 -14.73 -7.94
C GLY A 95 -4.20 -14.39 -6.72
N LYS A 96 -3.95 -13.10 -6.48
CA LYS A 96 -3.15 -12.61 -5.35
C LYS A 96 -4.03 -12.38 -4.13
N PRO A 97 -3.60 -12.79 -2.92
CA PRO A 97 -4.32 -12.46 -1.69
C PRO A 97 -4.52 -10.94 -1.56
N CYS A 98 -5.74 -10.52 -1.30
CA CYS A 98 -6.10 -9.12 -1.14
C CYS A 98 -7.02 -8.94 0.06
N LEU A 99 -6.62 -8.08 0.99
CA LEU A 99 -7.42 -7.70 2.15
C LEU A 99 -7.74 -6.21 2.08
N ILE A 100 -8.99 -5.84 2.34
CA ILE A 100 -9.43 -4.45 2.43
C ILE A 100 -9.70 -4.13 3.90
N VAL A 101 -9.11 -3.04 4.40
CA VAL A 101 -9.37 -2.49 5.72
C VAL A 101 -10.02 -1.12 5.55
N ASP A 102 -11.25 -0.99 6.05
CA ASP A 102 -11.92 0.30 6.18
C ASP A 102 -11.39 1.04 7.41
N LEU A 103 -10.79 2.22 7.22
CA LEU A 103 -10.14 3.01 8.25
C LEU A 103 -11.11 3.79 9.15
N ASP A 104 -12.42 3.80 8.84
CA ASP A 104 -13.45 4.27 9.78
C ASP A 104 -13.86 3.18 10.78
N GLN A 105 -13.77 1.92 10.38
CA GLN A 105 -14.04 0.76 11.23
C GLN A 105 -12.93 -0.30 11.03
N PRO A 106 -11.69 0.02 11.43
CA PRO A 106 -10.54 -0.79 11.06
C PRO A 106 -10.61 -2.16 11.73
N ALA A 107 -10.37 -3.20 10.94
CA ALA A 107 -10.10 -4.53 11.45
C ALA A 107 -8.95 -4.49 12.46
N GLU A 108 -9.02 -5.35 13.49
CA GLU A 108 -7.93 -5.47 14.45
C GLU A 108 -6.63 -5.83 13.75
N THR A 109 -5.53 -5.25 14.22
CA THR A 109 -4.19 -5.52 13.69
C THR A 109 -3.85 -7.00 13.78
N ALA A 110 -4.25 -7.68 14.86
CA ALA A 110 -4.12 -9.13 15.02
C ALA A 110 -4.75 -9.91 13.85
N THR A 111 -5.94 -9.52 13.38
CA THR A 111 -6.60 -10.14 12.22
C THR A 111 -5.79 -9.96 10.94
N VAL A 112 -5.23 -8.77 10.71
CA VAL A 112 -4.38 -8.52 9.54
C VAL A 112 -3.06 -9.28 9.63
N LEU A 113 -2.44 -9.36 10.81
CA LEU A 113 -1.21 -10.14 11.02
C LEU A 113 -1.43 -11.63 10.82
N GLN A 114 -2.56 -12.16 11.29
CA GLN A 114 -2.96 -13.54 11.04
C GLN A 114 -3.12 -13.79 9.54
N TRP A 115 -3.86 -12.92 8.83
CA TRP A 115 -4.02 -13.04 7.38
C TRP A 115 -2.69 -13.00 6.62
N LEU A 116 -1.75 -12.12 7.02
CA LEU A 116 -0.41 -12.06 6.46
C LEU A 116 0.37 -13.36 6.71
N ALA A 117 0.22 -13.96 7.89
CA ALA A 117 0.88 -15.21 8.25
C ALA A 117 0.32 -16.41 7.47
N GLU A 118 -1.00 -16.52 7.34
CA GLU A 118 -1.70 -17.57 6.58
C GLU A 118 -1.27 -17.61 5.11
N HIS A 119 -1.02 -16.44 4.52
CA HIS A 119 -0.57 -16.32 3.12
C HIS A 119 0.96 -16.25 2.98
N ALA A 120 1.71 -16.47 4.07
CA ALA A 120 3.18 -16.40 4.10
C ALA A 120 3.77 -15.12 3.48
N VAL A 121 3.09 -13.99 3.67
CA VAL A 121 3.40 -12.70 3.03
C VAL A 121 4.71 -12.14 3.57
N ARG A 122 5.64 -11.79 2.66
CA ARG A 122 6.92 -11.13 3.00
C ARG A 122 7.01 -9.74 2.37
N THR A 123 6.40 -9.54 1.21
CA THR A 123 6.31 -8.26 0.51
C THR A 123 4.85 -7.83 0.43
N ILE A 124 4.50 -6.77 1.17
CA ILE A 124 3.12 -6.25 1.21
C ILE A 124 3.02 -5.10 0.22
N ASN A 125 2.14 -5.22 -0.78
CA ASN A 125 1.68 -4.08 -1.55
C ASN A 125 0.62 -3.33 -0.75
N VAL A 126 0.90 -2.09 -0.34
CA VAL A 126 -0.07 -1.25 0.36
C VAL A 126 -0.62 -0.22 -0.61
N ALA A 127 -1.94 -0.19 -0.77
CA ALA A 127 -2.62 0.64 -1.74
C ALA A 127 -3.89 1.27 -1.15
N GLY A 128 -4.35 2.37 -1.75
CA GLY A 128 -5.58 3.02 -1.32
C GLY A 128 -5.86 4.29 -2.12
N PRO A 129 -6.91 5.05 -1.73
CA PRO A 129 -7.23 6.30 -2.41
C PRO A 129 -6.13 7.34 -2.20
N ARG A 130 -6.07 8.28 -3.15
CA ARG A 130 -5.24 9.48 -3.04
C ARG A 130 -5.91 10.49 -2.11
N GLU A 131 -5.11 11.39 -1.54
CA GLU A 131 -5.58 12.33 -0.51
C GLU A 131 -6.73 13.21 -1.01
N SER A 132 -6.64 13.72 -2.24
CA SER A 132 -7.72 14.55 -2.83
C SER A 132 -9.08 13.84 -2.96
N THR A 133 -9.09 12.51 -3.07
CA THR A 133 -10.32 11.71 -3.22
C THR A 133 -10.86 11.17 -1.90
N SER A 134 -10.03 11.13 -0.87
CA SER A 134 -10.39 10.67 0.47
C SER A 134 -9.59 11.48 1.51
N PRO A 135 -10.04 12.71 1.82
CA PRO A 135 -9.31 13.58 2.73
C PRO A 135 -9.11 12.95 4.11
N GLY A 136 -7.89 13.04 4.64
CA GLY A 136 -7.49 12.44 5.91
C GLY A 136 -7.01 10.99 5.80
N VAL A 137 -7.09 10.36 4.63
CA VAL A 137 -6.69 8.96 4.46
C VAL A 137 -5.20 8.76 4.74
N PHE A 138 -4.33 9.71 4.36
CA PHE A 138 -2.90 9.64 4.67
C PHE A 138 -2.65 9.43 6.17
N ARG A 139 -3.23 10.29 7.02
CA ARG A 139 -3.02 10.24 8.47
C ARG A 139 -3.62 8.98 9.08
N LYS A 140 -4.82 8.58 8.66
CA LYS A 140 -5.47 7.34 9.14
C LYS A 140 -4.65 6.11 8.76
N SER A 141 -4.13 6.04 7.52
CA SER A 141 -3.25 4.96 7.08
C SER A 141 -1.96 4.92 7.88
N GLN A 142 -1.33 6.06 8.15
CA GLN A 142 -0.13 6.09 8.99
C GLN A 142 -0.42 5.54 10.39
N THR A 143 -1.47 6.02 11.06
CA THR A 143 -1.86 5.55 12.39
C THR A 143 -2.10 4.05 12.42
N TYR A 144 -2.85 3.52 11.44
CA TYR A 144 -3.14 2.10 11.35
C TYR A 144 -1.87 1.25 11.11
N LEU A 145 -1.05 1.65 10.14
CA LEU A 145 0.18 0.92 9.79
C LEU A 145 1.21 0.95 10.92
N ARG A 146 1.35 2.06 11.65
CA ARG A 146 2.22 2.13 12.84
C ARG A 146 1.79 1.11 13.88
N ARG A 147 0.49 1.02 14.18
CA ARG A 147 -0.04 0.04 15.14
C ARG A 147 0.21 -1.38 14.64
N LEU A 148 -0.12 -1.66 13.38
CA LEU A 148 0.10 -2.97 12.75
C LEU A 148 1.56 -3.43 12.86
N LEU A 149 2.51 -2.55 12.54
CA LEU A 149 3.93 -2.89 12.58
C LEU A 149 4.52 -2.90 13.99
N ALA A 150 3.96 -2.13 14.93
CA ALA A 150 4.33 -2.22 16.34
C ALA A 150 3.93 -3.58 16.92
N ASP A 151 2.69 -4.00 16.69
CA ASP A 151 2.17 -5.31 17.13
C ASP A 151 2.92 -6.47 16.44
N TYR A 152 3.30 -6.30 15.17
CA TYR A 152 4.12 -7.26 14.45
C TYR A 152 5.49 -7.50 15.12
N ARG A 153 6.13 -6.45 15.67
CA ARG A 153 7.44 -6.58 16.34
C ARG A 153 7.36 -7.26 17.71
N THR A 154 6.18 -7.32 18.32
CA THR A 154 5.96 -8.00 19.61
C THR A 154 5.58 -9.47 19.46
N THR A 155 5.42 -9.95 18.22
CA THR A 155 5.04 -11.34 17.88
C THR A 155 6.25 -12.17 17.49
#